data_AF-A0A7Y1T7V0-F1
#
_entry.id   AF-A0A7Y1T7V0-F1
#
_cell.length_a   1.000
_cell.length_b   1.000
_cell.length_c   1.000
_cell.angle_alpha   90.00
_cell.angle_beta   90.00
_cell.angle_gamma   90.00
#
_symmetry.space_group_name_H-M   'P 1'
#
loop_
_entity.id
_entity.type
_entity.pdbx_description
1 polymer ?
#
loop_
_entity_poly.entity_id
_entity_poly.type
_entity_poly.pdbx_seq_one_letter_code
_entity_poly.pdbx_strand_id
1 'polypeptide(L)'
;MWLLAEQKRQQREAHAGREAVRHSTPANSHKLGSRESIHVIARCLLQKQVSSTEAAIRITALAQGLPAPEQRASSYAAFAELAGATAHIPILDDWKALDKKQKHRFDAERAEIEQSHETRVMEAAKALVTLQ
;
A
#
# COMPACT_ATOMS: atom_id res chain seq x y z
N MET A 1 17.23 -10.36 42.00
CA MET A 1 15.91 -10.10 41.39
C MET A 1 15.65 -8.63 41.02
N TRP A 2 16.26 -7.63 41.69
CA TRP A 2 16.09 -6.22 41.31
C TRP A 2 16.96 -5.76 40.12
N LEU A 3 18.17 -6.30 39.98
CA LEU A 3 19.12 -5.92 38.92
C LEU A 3 18.67 -6.32 37.50
N LEU A 4 17.93 -7.44 37.37
CA LEU A 4 17.41 -7.92 36.09
C LEU A 4 16.19 -7.13 35.61
N ALA A 5 15.38 -6.61 36.55
CA ALA A 5 14.22 -5.78 36.23
C ALA A 5 14.65 -4.39 35.74
N GLU A 6 15.69 -3.83 36.36
CA GLU A 6 16.31 -2.56 35.95
C GLU A 6 16.92 -2.65 34.55
N GLN A 7 17.62 -3.75 34.26
CA GLN A 7 18.23 -4.00 32.95
C GLN A 7 17.17 -4.14 31.84
N LYS A 8 16.04 -4.80 32.12
CA LYS A 8 14.90 -4.87 31.20
C LYS A 8 14.22 -3.51 30.99
N ARG A 9 14.23 -2.64 32.00
CA ARG A 9 13.68 -1.28 31.93
C ARG A 9 14.55 -0.39 31.05
N GLN A 10 15.86 -0.43 31.23
CA GLN A 10 16.83 0.25 30.36
C GLN A 10 16.77 -0.25 28.92
N GLN A 11 16.60 -1.57 28.70
CA GLN A 11 16.43 -2.12 27.34
C GLN A 11 15.12 -1.67 26.68
N ARG A 12 14.02 -1.58 27.44
CA ARG A 12 12.73 -1.05 26.95
C ARG A 12 12.80 0.44 26.63
N GLU A 13 13.45 1.23 27.48
CA GLU A 13 13.65 2.67 27.25
C GLU A 13 14.60 2.93 26.08
N ALA A 14 15.64 2.11 25.89
CA ALA A 14 16.54 2.19 24.73
C ALA A 14 15.84 1.76 23.42
N HIS A 15 14.95 0.77 23.45
CA HIS A 15 14.13 0.39 22.29
C HIS A 15 13.06 1.45 21.98
N ALA A 16 12.35 1.96 22.99
CA ALA A 16 11.35 3.02 22.83
C ALA A 16 11.98 4.34 22.37
N GLY A 17 13.20 4.66 22.84
CA GLY A 17 13.98 5.81 22.38
C GLY A 17 14.44 5.67 20.92
N ARG A 18 14.78 4.45 20.47
CA ARG A 18 15.10 4.18 19.05
C ARG A 18 13.87 4.25 18.14
N GLU A 19 12.68 3.93 18.67
CA GLU A 19 11.41 4.07 17.94
C GLU A 19 10.93 5.54 17.89
N ALA A 20 11.15 6.30 18.97
CA ALA A 20 10.87 7.74 19.01
C ALA A 20 11.83 8.56 18.11
N VAL A 21 13.11 8.18 18.04
CA VAL A 21 14.13 8.85 17.19
C VAL A 21 14.09 8.41 15.71
N ARG A 22 13.27 7.40 15.35
CA ARG A 22 13.06 7.00 13.94
C ARG A 22 12.15 7.93 13.14
N HIS A 23 11.48 8.89 13.78
CA HIS A 23 10.67 9.91 13.09
C HIS A 23 11.43 11.18 12.69
N SER A 24 12.73 11.26 12.95
CA SER A 24 13.63 12.22 12.29
C SER A 24 14.34 11.52 11.14
N THR A 25 13.65 11.38 10.01
CA THR A 25 14.28 10.94 8.76
C THR A 25 15.33 11.98 8.36
N PRO A 26 16.58 11.58 8.04
CA PRO A 26 17.59 12.53 7.61
C PRO A 26 17.12 13.26 6.34
N ALA A 27 17.28 14.58 6.38
CA ALA A 27 16.96 15.53 5.34
C ALA A 27 17.81 15.28 4.08
N ASN A 28 17.37 14.36 3.21
CA ASN A 28 17.51 14.45 1.76
C ASN A 28 16.67 13.41 1.00
N SER A 29 15.51 13.02 1.54
CA SER A 29 14.51 12.26 0.77
C SER A 29 13.61 13.26 0.07
N HIS A 30 13.74 13.40 -1.25
CA HIS A 30 12.74 14.08 -2.04
C HIS A 30 11.45 13.24 -1.97
N LYS A 31 10.62 13.46 -0.94
CA LYS A 31 9.30 12.83 -0.87
C LYS A 31 8.49 13.38 -2.05
N LEU A 32 8.24 12.53 -3.04
CA LEU A 32 7.34 12.86 -4.13
C LEU A 32 5.98 13.23 -3.53
N GLY A 33 5.34 14.29 -4.04
CA GLY A 33 3.96 14.59 -3.67
C GLY A 33 3.02 13.44 -4.05
N SER A 34 1.81 13.39 -3.46
CA SER A 34 0.86 12.30 -3.73
C SER A 34 0.59 12.10 -5.22
N ARG A 35 0.44 13.18 -5.99
CA ARG A 35 0.22 13.13 -7.45
C ARG A 35 1.36 12.46 -8.19
N GLU A 36 2.59 12.86 -7.90
CA GLU A 36 3.79 12.31 -8.52
C GLU A 36 3.97 10.83 -8.15
N SER A 37 3.73 10.47 -6.88
CA SER A 37 3.77 9.07 -6.44
C SER A 37 2.71 8.22 -7.15
N ILE A 38 1.48 8.73 -7.28
CA ILE A 38 0.40 8.07 -8.03
C ILE A 38 0.80 7.87 -9.49
N HIS A 39 1.37 8.89 -10.12
CA HIS A 39 1.82 8.82 -11.52
C HIS A 39 2.88 7.72 -11.71
N VAL A 40 3.89 7.66 -10.83
CA VAL A 40 4.92 6.60 -10.86
C VAL A 40 4.30 5.21 -10.70
N ILE A 41 3.39 5.03 -9.73
CA ILE A 41 2.74 3.73 -9.50
C ILE A 41 1.89 3.32 -10.70
N ALA A 42 1.13 4.25 -11.29
CA ALA A 42 0.33 3.97 -12.48
C ALA A 42 1.21 3.52 -13.66
N ARG A 43 2.39 4.13 -13.84
CA ARG A 43 3.37 3.68 -14.85
C ARG A 43 3.93 2.30 -14.55
N CYS A 44 4.31 2.02 -13.30
CA CYS A 44 4.78 0.69 -12.90
C CYS A 44 3.70 -0.38 -13.16
N LEU A 45 2.42 -0.06 -12.90
CA LEU A 45 1.31 -0.96 -13.18
C LEU A 45 1.15 -1.22 -14.69
N LEU A 46 1.19 -0.17 -15.52
CA LEU A 46 1.14 -0.32 -16.99
C LEU A 46 2.30 -1.15 -17.54
N GLN A 47 3.46 -1.08 -16.88
CA GLN A 47 4.66 -1.86 -17.20
C GLN A 47 4.67 -3.25 -16.53
N LYS A 48 3.59 -3.64 -15.83
CA LYS A 48 3.45 -4.92 -15.11
C LYS A 48 4.56 -5.17 -14.08
N GLN A 49 5.13 -4.12 -13.50
CA GLN A 49 6.16 -4.21 -12.45
C GLN A 49 5.58 -4.38 -11.04
N VAL A 50 4.28 -4.09 -10.89
CA VAL A 50 3.50 -4.28 -9.65
C VAL A 50 2.18 -4.95 -10.00
N SER A 51 1.60 -5.67 -9.04
CA SER A 51 0.26 -6.26 -9.21
C SER A 51 -0.84 -5.18 -9.21
N SER A 52 -1.98 -5.49 -9.82
CA SER A 52 -3.16 -4.60 -9.80
C SER A 52 -3.63 -4.33 -8.37
N THR A 53 -3.61 -5.35 -7.50
CA THR A 53 -3.95 -5.20 -6.07
C THR A 53 -3.00 -4.25 -5.35
N GLU A 54 -1.68 -4.41 -5.54
CA GLU A 54 -0.67 -3.55 -4.92
C GLU A 54 -0.80 -2.09 -5.37
N ALA A 55 -0.98 -1.87 -6.68
CA ALA A 55 -1.20 -0.55 -7.22
C ALA A 55 -2.50 0.09 -6.69
N ALA A 56 -3.59 -0.68 -6.64
CA ALA A 56 -4.88 -0.24 -6.12
C ALA A 56 -4.81 0.23 -4.67
N ILE A 57 -4.18 -0.55 -3.79
CA ILE A 57 -4.02 -0.19 -2.38
C ILE A 57 -3.22 1.11 -2.25
N ARG A 58 -2.08 1.22 -2.94
CA ARG A 58 -1.20 2.40 -2.83
C ARG A 58 -1.82 3.66 -3.41
N ILE A 59 -2.42 3.58 -4.60
CA ILE A 59 -3.07 4.73 -5.25
C ILE A 59 -4.25 5.20 -4.42
N THR A 60 -5.06 4.28 -3.88
CA THR A 60 -6.21 4.62 -3.00
C THR A 60 -5.75 5.36 -1.75
N ALA A 61 -4.68 4.89 -1.09
CA ALA A 61 -4.14 5.56 0.09
C ALA A 61 -3.58 6.96 -0.22
N LEU A 62 -2.84 7.09 -1.32
CA LEU A 62 -2.26 8.39 -1.74
C LEU A 62 -3.33 9.39 -2.19
N ALA A 63 -4.43 8.91 -2.78
CA ALA A 63 -5.54 9.75 -3.24
C ALA A 63 -6.23 10.50 -2.08
N GLN A 64 -6.19 9.96 -0.85
CA GLN A 64 -6.74 10.64 0.33
C GLN A 64 -6.08 12.00 0.62
N GLY A 65 -4.84 12.20 0.16
CA GLY A 65 -4.12 13.47 0.27
C GLY A 65 -4.42 14.47 -0.83
N LEU A 66 -5.28 14.15 -1.80
CA LEU A 66 -5.66 15.04 -2.91
C LEU A 66 -6.89 15.89 -2.54
N PRO A 67 -7.15 17.01 -3.23
CA PRO A 67 -8.40 17.77 -3.07
C PRO A 67 -9.64 16.91 -3.38
N ALA A 68 -10.72 17.12 -2.63
CA ALA A 68 -11.96 16.34 -2.75
C ALA A 68 -12.55 16.24 -4.19
N PRO A 69 -12.47 17.27 -5.06
CA PRO A 69 -12.91 17.13 -6.46
C PRO A 69 -12.09 16.10 -7.25
N GLU A 70 -10.78 16.03 -7.01
CA GLU A 70 -9.89 15.08 -7.69
C GLU A 70 -10.15 13.66 -7.21
N GLN A 71 -10.37 13.46 -5.90
CA GLN A 71 -10.68 12.14 -5.33
C GLN A 71 -11.90 11.46 -5.98
N ARG A 72 -12.85 12.25 -6.48
CA ARG A 72 -14.07 11.76 -7.14
C ARG A 72 -13.88 11.41 -8.63
N ALA A 73 -12.69 11.60 -9.19
CA ALA A 73 -12.44 11.21 -10.57
C ALA A 73 -12.60 9.68 -10.72
N SER A 74 -13.22 9.27 -11.84
CA SER A 74 -13.46 7.85 -12.15
C SER A 74 -12.17 7.01 -12.12
N SER A 75 -11.03 7.62 -12.46
CA SER A 75 -9.73 6.97 -12.38
C SER A 75 -9.39 6.49 -10.97
N TYR A 76 -9.69 7.25 -9.91
CA TYR A 76 -9.44 6.81 -8.54
C TYR A 76 -10.47 5.82 -8.03
N ALA A 77 -11.72 5.91 -8.50
CA ALA A 77 -12.79 4.98 -8.14
C ALA A 77 -12.43 3.53 -8.52
N ALA A 78 -11.87 3.30 -9.71
CA ALA A 78 -11.46 1.96 -10.15
C ALA A 78 -10.43 1.31 -9.21
N PHE A 79 -9.46 2.10 -8.70
CA PHE A 79 -8.48 1.60 -7.72
C PHE A 79 -9.11 1.37 -6.35
N ALA A 80 -10.01 2.26 -5.91
CA ALA A 80 -10.71 2.10 -4.64
C ALA A 80 -11.61 0.85 -4.63
N GLU A 81 -12.30 0.57 -5.74
CA GLU A 81 -13.11 -0.65 -5.92
C GLU A 81 -12.26 -1.92 -5.81
N LEU A 82 -11.11 -1.99 -6.49
CA LEU A 82 -10.20 -3.14 -6.39
C LEU A 82 -9.59 -3.29 -4.99
N ALA A 83 -9.16 -2.20 -4.38
CA ALA A 83 -8.64 -2.22 -3.01
C ALA A 83 -9.70 -2.70 -2.01
N GLY A 84 -10.96 -2.26 -2.17
CA GLY A 84 -12.08 -2.71 -1.35
C GLY A 84 -12.41 -4.18 -1.57
N ALA A 85 -12.45 -4.65 -2.82
CA ALA A 85 -12.76 -6.04 -3.17
C ALA A 85 -11.71 -7.04 -2.66
N THR A 86 -10.48 -6.58 -2.38
CA THR A 86 -9.38 -7.42 -1.88
C THR A 86 -9.03 -7.15 -0.41
N ALA A 87 -9.77 -6.28 0.29
CA ALA A 87 -9.45 -5.83 1.65
C ALA A 87 -9.49 -6.95 2.70
N HIS A 88 -10.23 -8.03 2.45
CA HIS A 88 -10.30 -9.20 3.33
C HIS A 88 -9.14 -10.18 3.15
N ILE A 89 -8.34 -10.02 2.09
CA ILE A 89 -7.18 -10.87 1.83
C ILE A 89 -6.08 -10.49 2.84
N PRO A 90 -5.57 -11.44 3.65
CA PRO A 90 -4.55 -11.15 4.64
C PRO A 90 -3.28 -10.55 4.04
N ILE A 91 -2.64 -9.63 4.75
CA ILE A 91 -1.38 -9.00 4.36
C ILE A 91 -0.35 -9.12 5.48
N LEU A 92 0.92 -8.82 5.18
CA LEU A 92 2.01 -8.73 6.16
C LEU A 92 2.07 -9.96 7.09
N ASP A 93 1.91 -9.77 8.40
CA ASP A 93 2.05 -10.83 9.39
C ASP A 93 0.87 -11.80 9.37
N ASP A 94 -0.34 -11.33 9.06
CA ASP A 94 -1.50 -12.22 8.89
C ASP A 94 -1.30 -13.15 7.71
N TRP A 95 -0.71 -12.66 6.61
CA TRP A 95 -0.31 -13.52 5.49
C TRP A 95 0.74 -14.55 5.88
N LYS A 96 1.74 -14.16 6.70
CA LYS A 96 2.78 -15.10 7.15
C LYS A 96 2.19 -16.23 7.98
N ALA A 97 1.17 -15.93 8.80
CA ALA A 97 0.48 -16.90 9.66
C ALA A 97 -0.34 -17.95 8.89
N LEU A 98 -0.65 -17.71 7.61
CA LEU A 98 -1.39 -18.65 6.78
C LEU A 98 -0.58 -19.89 6.41
N ASP A 99 -1.28 -21.03 6.41
CA ASP A 99 -0.76 -22.26 5.82
C ASP A 99 -0.71 -22.19 4.27
N LYS A 100 -0.06 -23.18 3.65
CA LYS A 100 0.13 -23.23 2.19
C LYS A 100 -1.20 -23.29 1.42
N LYS A 101 -2.21 -23.99 1.96
CA LYS A 101 -3.52 -24.16 1.32
C LYS A 101 -4.32 -22.85 1.37
N GLN A 102 -4.27 -22.15 2.48
CA GLN A 102 -4.86 -20.83 2.66
C GLN A 102 -4.22 -19.80 1.72
N LYS A 103 -2.89 -19.73 1.66
CA LYS A 103 -2.17 -18.85 0.72
C LYS A 103 -2.59 -19.11 -0.72
N HIS A 104 -2.59 -20.37 -1.15
CA HIS A 104 -3.02 -20.72 -2.51
C HIS A 104 -4.47 -20.33 -2.80
N ARG A 105 -5.38 -20.52 -1.84
CA ARG A 105 -6.78 -20.09 -1.98
C ARG A 105 -6.88 -18.59 -2.18
N PHE A 106 -6.21 -17.79 -1.35
CA PHE A 106 -6.24 -16.34 -1.47
C PHE A 106 -5.52 -15.83 -2.72
N ASP A 107 -4.45 -16.48 -3.16
CA ASP A 107 -3.79 -16.13 -4.43
C ASP A 107 -4.72 -16.36 -5.63
N ALA A 108 -5.45 -17.48 -5.65
CA ALA A 108 -6.43 -17.77 -6.70
C ALA A 108 -7.59 -16.76 -6.68
N GLU A 109 -8.13 -16.48 -5.49
CA GLU A 109 -9.19 -15.49 -5.29
C GLU A 109 -8.75 -14.08 -5.71
N ARG A 110 -7.53 -13.67 -5.33
CA ARG A 110 -6.95 -12.40 -5.76
C ARG A 110 -6.84 -12.34 -7.28
N ALA A 111 -6.34 -13.38 -7.93
CA ALA A 111 -6.19 -13.41 -9.38
C ALA A 111 -7.54 -13.29 -10.11
N GLU A 112 -8.58 -13.94 -9.58
CA GLU A 112 -9.94 -13.83 -10.11
C GLU A 112 -10.51 -12.41 -9.98
N ILE A 113 -10.33 -11.79 -8.80
CA ILE A 113 -10.75 -10.41 -8.56
C ILE A 113 -9.97 -9.44 -9.47
N GLU A 114 -8.65 -9.59 -9.56
CA GLU A 114 -7.80 -8.77 -10.44
C GLU A 114 -8.25 -8.87 -11.90
N GLN A 115 -8.57 -10.08 -12.38
CA GLN A 115 -9.07 -10.29 -13.73
C GLN A 115 -10.41 -9.59 -13.98
N SER A 116 -11.32 -9.61 -13.00
CA SER A 116 -12.63 -8.96 -13.11
C SER A 116 -12.55 -7.42 -13.16
N HIS A 117 -11.47 -6.85 -12.62
CA HIS A 117 -11.24 -5.41 -12.55
C HIS A 117 -10.23 -4.90 -13.59
N GLU A 118 -9.55 -5.80 -14.31
CA GLU A 118 -8.39 -5.49 -15.17
C GLU A 118 -8.68 -4.34 -16.15
N THR A 119 -9.76 -4.42 -16.93
CA THR A 119 -10.09 -3.39 -17.93
C THR A 119 -10.20 -2.01 -17.30
N ARG A 120 -10.99 -1.87 -16.23
CA ARG A 120 -11.24 -0.57 -15.56
C ARG A 120 -9.97 -0.01 -14.94
N VAL A 121 -9.19 -0.87 -14.28
CA VAL A 121 -7.94 -0.49 -13.62
C VAL A 121 -6.89 -0.05 -14.64
N MET A 122 -6.77 -0.75 -15.76
CA MET A 122 -5.81 -0.40 -16.81
C MET A 122 -6.20 0.87 -17.57
N GLU A 123 -7.49 1.11 -17.80
CA GLU A 123 -7.98 2.38 -18.35
C GLU A 123 -7.74 3.55 -17.39
N ALA A 124 -8.03 3.36 -16.10
CA ALA A 124 -7.75 4.34 -15.06
C ALA A 124 -6.26 4.67 -14.97
N ALA A 125 -5.38 3.66 -15.02
CA ALA A 125 -3.94 3.86 -15.02
C ALA A 125 -3.47 4.70 -16.22
N LYS A 126 -3.99 4.43 -17.43
CA LYS A 126 -3.69 5.23 -18.63
C LYS A 126 -4.13 6.68 -18.45
N ALA A 127 -5.32 6.91 -17.90
CA ALA A 127 -5.82 8.25 -17.63
C ALA A 127 -4.91 9.03 -16.65
N LEU A 128 -4.49 8.39 -15.55
CA LEU A 128 -3.60 8.99 -14.56
C LEU A 128 -2.20 9.35 -15.11
N VAL A 129 -1.72 8.63 -16.13
CA VAL A 129 -0.44 8.94 -16.78
C VAL A 129 -0.60 10.04 -17.84
N THR A 130 -1.80 10.23 -18.39
CA THR A 130 -2.07 11.20 -19.46
C THR A 130 -2.45 12.59 -18.93
N LEU A 131 -3.02 12.67 -17.72
CA LEU A 131 -3.30 13.93 -17.02
C LEU A 131 -1.97 14.66 -16.71
N GLN A 132 -1.63 15.67 -17.52
CA GLN A 132 -0.58 16.66 -17.25
C GLN A 132 -1.19 18.00 -16.85
#